data_AF-A0A1I3XG92-F1
#
_entry.id   AF-A0A1I3XG92-F1
#
_cell.length_a   1.000
_cell.length_b   1.000
_cell.length_c   1.000
_cell.angle_alpha   90.00
_cell.angle_beta   90.00
_cell.angle_gamma   90.00
#
_symmetry.space_group_name_H-M   'P 1'
#
loop_
_entity.id
_entity.type
_entity.pdbx_description
1 polymer ?
#
loop_
_entity_poly.entity_id
_entity_poly.type
_entity_poly.pdbx_seq_one_letter_code
_entity_poly.pdbx_strand_id
1 'polypeptide(L)'
;MNFAEQQKTYGLRSVGSAAQAAQEAADRLGGESPSLANVIRNAATKVEQMSKDLEDQKIEDIVASVSSLARTEPVAFFGGSVIVGFMLSRLLKSGSGDFSRATANSRPRDLNHARDLNHG
;
A
#
# COMPACT_ATOMS: atom_id res chain seq x y z
N MET A 1 1.70 -29.31 3.39
CA MET A 1 0.75 -28.28 2.95
C MET A 1 0.66 -27.26 4.06
N ASN A 2 1.53 -26.25 4.00
CA ASN A 2 1.30 -24.86 3.56
C ASN A 2 1.11 -23.92 4.76
N PHE A 3 2.24 -23.43 5.27
CA PHE A 3 2.32 -22.29 6.21
C PHE A 3 1.85 -20.95 5.59
N ALA A 4 1.43 -20.97 4.32
CA ALA A 4 0.90 -19.82 3.57
C ALA A 4 -0.55 -19.44 3.94
N GLU A 5 -1.30 -20.27 4.67
CA GLU A 5 -2.72 -19.99 4.96
C GLU A 5 -2.97 -19.15 6.23
N GLN A 6 -2.01 -19.08 7.17
CA GLN A 6 -2.20 -18.30 8.41
C GLN A 6 -1.83 -16.82 8.28
N GLN A 7 -1.08 -16.41 7.25
CA GLN A 7 -0.84 -14.99 6.94
C GLN A 7 -2.04 -14.32 6.25
N LYS A 8 -3.06 -15.09 5.83
CA LYS A 8 -4.15 -14.58 4.99
C LYS A 8 -5.19 -13.76 5.75
N THR A 9 -5.25 -13.81 7.08
CA THR A 9 -6.34 -13.20 7.86
C THR A 9 -5.98 -11.89 8.55
N TYR A 10 -4.70 -11.49 8.58
CA TYR A 10 -4.27 -10.19 9.13
C TYR A 10 -4.08 -9.11 8.05
N GLY A 11 -3.91 -9.48 6.77
CA GLY A 11 -3.74 -8.54 5.66
C GLY A 11 -5.03 -7.95 5.07
N LEU A 12 -6.19 -8.57 5.32
CA LEU A 12 -7.45 -8.17 4.67
C LEU A 12 -8.18 -7.00 5.35
N ARG A 13 -7.94 -6.73 6.64
CA ARG A 13 -8.48 -5.54 7.33
C ARG A 13 -7.75 -4.24 6.96
N SER A 14 -6.49 -4.35 6.52
CA SER A 14 -5.69 -3.19 6.10
C SER A 14 -6.03 -2.72 4.68
N VAL A 15 -6.46 -3.62 3.78
CA VAL A 15 -6.82 -3.24 2.40
C VAL A 15 -8.21 -2.61 2.34
N GLY A 16 -9.19 -3.16 3.09
CA GLY A 16 -10.55 -2.60 3.13
C GLY A 16 -10.60 -1.18 3.71
N SER A 17 -9.87 -0.94 4.80
CA SER A 17 -9.78 0.40 5.41
C SER A 17 -9.03 1.41 4.53
N ALA A 18 -8.00 0.98 3.80
CA ALA A 18 -7.29 1.84 2.85
C ALA A 18 -8.15 2.21 1.63
N ALA A 19 -8.90 1.25 1.07
CA ALA A 19 -9.81 1.50 -0.04
C ALA A 19 -10.94 2.45 0.37
N GLN A 20 -11.50 2.27 1.57
CA GLN A 20 -12.57 3.12 2.09
C GLN A 20 -12.10 4.54 2.37
N ALA A 21 -10.89 4.71 2.93
CA ALA A 21 -10.27 6.02 3.13
C ALA A 21 -9.93 6.72 1.81
N ALA A 22 -9.49 5.97 0.79
CA ALA A 22 -9.23 6.52 -0.54
C ALA A 22 -10.52 6.98 -1.24
N GLN A 23 -11.61 6.20 -1.11
CA GLN A 23 -12.94 6.55 -1.63
C GLN A 23 -13.47 7.82 -0.95
N GLU A 24 -13.42 7.89 0.39
CA GLU A 24 -13.84 9.08 1.14
C GLU A 24 -13.03 10.33 0.76
N ALA A 25 -11.71 10.20 0.61
CA ALA A 25 -10.87 11.31 0.19
C ALA A 25 -11.20 11.78 -1.23
N ALA A 26 -11.47 10.85 -2.16
CA ALA A 26 -11.88 11.18 -3.52
C ALA A 26 -13.23 11.90 -3.56
N ASP A 27 -14.21 11.46 -2.77
CA ASP A 27 -15.52 12.09 -2.67
C ASP A 27 -15.44 13.51 -2.08
N ARG A 28 -14.58 13.73 -1.08
CA ARG A 28 -14.34 15.09 -0.52
C ARG A 28 -13.63 15.99 -1.52
N LEU A 29 -12.60 15.47 -2.19
CA LEU A 29 -11.77 16.24 -3.11
C LEU A 29 -12.50 16.58 -4.41
N GLY A 30 -13.42 15.72 -4.87
CA GLY A 30 -14.25 15.95 -6.05
C GLY A 30 -15.30 17.05 -5.88
N GLY A 31 -15.71 17.35 -4.64
CA GLY A 31 -16.71 18.38 -4.34
C GLY A 31 -16.15 19.78 -4.12
N GLU A 32 -14.84 19.92 -3.86
CA GLU A 32 -14.26 21.15 -3.29
C GLU A 32 -13.73 22.16 -4.33
N SER A 33 -13.52 21.76 -5.59
CA SER A 33 -12.99 22.68 -6.61
C SER A 33 -13.30 22.28 -8.06
N PRO A 34 -13.93 23.17 -8.86
CA PRO A 34 -14.12 22.97 -10.30
C PRO A 34 -12.81 22.76 -11.08
N SER A 35 -11.70 23.36 -10.60
CA SER A 35 -10.38 23.15 -11.21
C SER A 35 -9.87 21.72 -10.99
N LEU A 36 -10.21 21.13 -9.86
CA LEU A 36 -9.81 19.77 -9.50
C LEU A 36 -10.65 18.72 -10.24
N ALA A 37 -11.93 19.03 -10.49
CA ALA A 37 -12.78 18.23 -11.37
C ALA A 37 -12.18 18.07 -12.78
N ASN A 38 -11.61 19.14 -13.34
CA ASN A 38 -10.93 19.10 -14.64
C ASN A 38 -9.64 18.24 -14.59
N VAL A 39 -8.86 18.34 -13.51
CA VAL A 39 -7.66 17.51 -13.31
C VAL A 39 -8.03 16.02 -13.20
N ILE A 40 -9.06 15.69 -12.42
CA ILE A 40 -9.57 14.32 -12.26
C ILE A 40 -10.14 13.78 -13.58
N ARG A 41 -10.89 14.59 -14.33
CA ARG A 41 -11.41 14.20 -15.66
C ARG A 41 -10.27 13.92 -16.64
N ASN A 42 -9.25 14.76 -16.68
CA ASN A 42 -8.08 14.56 -17.53
C ASN A 42 -7.29 13.30 -17.14
N ALA A 43 -7.20 13.00 -15.84
CA ALA A 43 -6.60 11.77 -15.34
C ALA A 43 -7.41 10.53 -15.77
N ALA A 44 -8.75 10.57 -15.65
CA ALA A 44 -9.62 9.48 -16.07
C ALA A 44 -9.50 9.15 -17.55
N THR A 45 -9.46 10.18 -18.42
CA THR A 45 -9.26 9.98 -19.87
C THR A 45 -7.90 9.35 -20.17
N LYS A 46 -6.83 9.76 -19.49
CA LYS A 46 -5.49 9.16 -19.65
C LYS A 46 -5.46 7.69 -19.22
N VAL A 47 -6.15 7.34 -18.13
CA VAL A 47 -6.24 5.95 -17.62
C VAL A 47 -7.01 5.06 -18.60
N GLU A 48 -8.13 5.53 -19.15
CA GLU A 48 -8.91 4.79 -20.16
C GLU A 48 -8.08 4.48 -21.41
N GLN A 49 -7.24 5.44 -21.83
CA GLN A 49 -6.35 5.28 -22.97
C GLN A 49 -5.29 4.19 -22.70
N MET A 50 -4.68 4.22 -21.51
CA MET A 50 -3.73 3.18 -21.07
C MET A 50 -4.38 1.80 -21.00
N SER A 51 -5.64 1.69 -20.58
CA SER A 51 -6.37 0.40 -20.55
C SER A 51 -6.58 -0.19 -21.94
N LYS A 52 -6.86 0.66 -22.95
CA LYS A 52 -6.95 0.22 -24.35
C LYS A 52 -5.59 -0.20 -24.90
N ASP A 53 -4.53 0.54 -24.60
CA ASP A 53 -3.17 0.21 -25.05
C ASP A 53 -2.65 -1.11 -24.44
N LEU A 54 -3.09 -1.43 -23.20
CA LEU A 54 -2.81 -2.70 -22.54
C LEU A 54 -3.60 -3.87 -23.15
N GLU A 55 -4.84 -3.65 -23.58
CA GLU A 55 -5.66 -4.65 -24.29
C GLU A 55 -5.03 -5.00 -25.65
N ASP A 56 -4.47 -4.00 -26.33
CA ASP A 56 -3.76 -4.16 -27.62
C ASP A 56 -2.28 -4.59 -27.48
N GLN A 57 -1.81 -4.94 -26.27
CA GLN A 57 -0.44 -5.42 -25.98
C GLN A 57 0.70 -4.51 -26.48
N LYS A 58 0.52 -3.18 -26.49
CA LYS A 58 1.56 -2.24 -26.96
C LYS A 58 2.46 -1.76 -25.83
N ILE A 59 3.43 -2.60 -25.47
CA ILE A 59 4.49 -2.24 -24.50
C ILE A 59 5.29 -1.01 -24.96
N GLU A 60 5.45 -0.84 -26.27
CA GLU A 60 6.18 0.28 -26.89
C GLU A 60 5.57 1.65 -26.56
N ASP A 61 4.24 1.74 -26.51
CA ASP A 61 3.52 2.99 -26.24
C ASP A 61 3.64 3.41 -24.76
N ILE A 62 3.74 2.44 -23.85
CA ILE A 62 4.00 2.69 -22.42
C ILE A 62 5.41 3.29 -22.26
N VAL A 63 6.41 2.70 -22.91
CA VAL A 63 7.80 3.18 -22.85
C VAL A 63 7.92 4.57 -23.47
N ALA A 64 7.27 4.80 -24.62
CA ALA A 64 7.23 6.09 -25.29
C ALA A 64 6.60 7.18 -24.40
N SER A 65 5.50 6.85 -23.72
CA SER A 65 4.81 7.76 -22.81
C SER A 65 5.66 8.15 -21.59
N VAL A 66 6.36 7.19 -20.98
CA VAL A 66 7.27 7.45 -19.86
C VAL A 66 8.45 8.33 -20.31
N SER A 67 9.02 8.06 -21.49
CA SER A 67 10.08 8.88 -22.07
C SER A 67 9.61 10.31 -22.36
N SER A 68 8.37 10.48 -22.83
CA SER A 68 7.77 11.80 -23.06
C SER A 68 7.59 12.58 -21.76
N LEU A 69 7.12 11.93 -20.69
CA LEU A 69 6.99 12.54 -19.37
C LEU A 69 8.34 12.98 -18.81
N ALA A 70 9.38 12.16 -18.95
CA ALA A 70 10.73 12.50 -18.50
C ALA A 70 11.30 13.76 -19.19
N ARG A 71 10.96 13.98 -20.47
CA ARG A 71 11.44 15.13 -21.26
C ARG A 71 10.57 16.38 -21.10
N THR A 72 9.26 16.21 -21.01
CA THR A 72 8.29 17.33 -21.03
C THR A 72 8.06 17.87 -19.64
N GLU A 73 8.02 17.00 -18.63
CA GLU A 73 7.66 17.33 -17.26
C GLU A 73 8.67 16.72 -16.27
N PRO A 74 9.90 17.28 -16.20
CA PRO A 74 10.95 16.75 -15.32
C PRO A 74 10.50 16.67 -13.86
N VAL A 75 9.73 17.65 -13.39
CA VAL A 75 9.21 17.71 -12.02
C VAL A 75 8.28 16.53 -11.73
N ALA A 76 7.37 16.19 -12.65
CA ALA A 76 6.46 15.06 -12.49
C ALA A 76 7.22 13.73 -12.51
N PHE A 77 8.24 13.60 -13.39
CA PHE A 77 9.06 12.39 -13.45
C PHE A 77 9.87 12.18 -12.17
N PHE A 78 10.57 13.20 -11.67
CA PHE A 78 11.34 13.08 -10.42
C PHE A 78 10.42 12.91 -9.20
N GLY A 79 9.31 13.66 -9.14
CA GLY A 79 8.31 13.54 -8.07
C GLY A 79 7.68 12.15 -8.01
N GLY A 80 7.27 11.61 -9.16
CA GLY A 80 6.74 10.24 -9.27
C GLY A 80 7.78 9.18 -8.91
N SER A 81 9.02 9.33 -9.39
CA SER A 81 10.11 8.38 -9.12
C SER A 81 10.44 8.26 -7.63
N VAL A 82 10.41 9.36 -6.88
CA VAL A 82 10.63 9.35 -5.42
C VAL A 82 9.51 8.59 -4.70
N ILE A 83 8.25 8.82 -5.07
CA ILE A 83 7.09 8.14 -4.49
C ILE A 83 7.17 6.63 -4.76
N VAL A 84 7.43 6.24 -6.02
CA VAL A 84 7.58 4.84 -6.43
C VAL A 84 8.75 4.19 -5.68
N GLY A 85 9.89 4.86 -5.58
CA GLY A 85 11.06 4.37 -4.84
C GLY A 85 10.78 4.18 -3.35
N PHE A 86 10.07 5.11 -2.71
CA PHE A 86 9.65 4.98 -1.32
C PHE A 86 8.68 3.82 -1.13
N MET A 87 7.71 3.67 -2.02
CA MET A 87 6.74 2.58 -1.97
C MET A 87 7.41 1.21 -2.14
N LEU A 88 8.35 1.08 -3.08
CA LEU A 88 9.19 -0.11 -3.24
C LEU A 88 10.05 -0.37 -2.00
N SER A 89 10.74 0.65 -1.48
CA SER A 89 11.53 0.54 -0.24
C SER A 89 10.68 0.07 0.94
N ARG A 90 9.46 0.60 1.05
CA ARG A 90 8.50 0.23 2.08
C ARG A 90 8.00 -1.20 1.90
N LEU A 91 7.71 -1.64 0.67
CA LEU A 91 7.32 -3.03 0.40
C LEU A 91 8.44 -4.01 0.76
N LEU A 92 9.69 -3.71 0.39
CA LEU A 92 10.86 -4.53 0.74
C LEU A 92 11.07 -4.60 2.27
N LYS A 93 11.02 -3.44 2.95
CA LYS A 93 11.15 -3.36 4.42
C LYS A 93 9.99 -4.05 5.15
N SER A 94 8.78 -3.91 4.63
CA SER A 94 7.56 -4.50 5.20
C SER A 94 7.46 -6.01 4.95
N GLY A 95 8.12 -6.53 3.91
CA GLY A 95 8.23 -7.97 3.64
C GLY A 95 9.17 -8.72 4.59
N SER A 96 10.06 -8.02 5.30
CA SER A 96 11.00 -8.63 6.27
C SER A 96 10.49 -8.63 7.72
N GLY A 97 9.23 -8.23 7.96
CA GLY A 97 8.71 -7.88 9.29
C GLY A 97 7.93 -8.94 10.07
N ASP A 98 7.82 -10.19 9.60
CA ASP A 98 6.94 -11.18 10.25
C ASP A 98 7.49 -12.63 10.27
N PHE A 99 8.78 -12.78 10.59
CA PHE A 99 9.40 -14.11 10.82
C PHE A 99 10.03 -14.29 12.20
N SER A 100 9.79 -13.39 13.17
CA SER A 100 10.38 -13.48 14.51
C SER A 100 9.41 -13.28 15.67
N ARG A 101 8.11 -13.51 15.46
CA ARG A 101 7.10 -13.54 16.54
C ARG A 101 6.60 -14.93 16.91
N ALA A 102 7.36 -15.96 16.58
CA ALA A 102 7.10 -17.34 17.00
C ALA A 102 8.31 -17.87 17.78
N THR A 103 8.53 -17.39 19.01
CA THR A 103 9.29 -18.04 20.12
C THR A 103 9.76 -16.99 21.15
N ALA A 104 8.88 -16.55 22.06
CA ALA A 104 9.27 -16.05 23.39
C ALA A 104 8.03 -15.63 24.21
N ASN A 105 7.03 -16.51 24.32
CA ASN A 105 6.07 -16.40 25.44
C ASN A 105 5.85 -17.77 26.07
N SER A 106 6.95 -18.37 26.50
CA SER A 106 6.95 -19.39 27.54
C SER A 106 7.61 -18.76 28.75
N ARG A 107 6.93 -17.78 29.37
CA ARG A 107 7.26 -17.41 30.75
C ARG A 107 6.74 -18.54 31.63
N PRO A 108 7.60 -19.34 32.27
CA PRO A 108 7.15 -20.26 33.31
C PRO A 108 6.44 -19.41 34.35
N ARG A 109 5.20 -19.77 34.65
CA ARG A 109 4.39 -19.12 35.68
C ARG A 109 5.04 -19.50 37.02
N ASP A 110 6.03 -18.71 37.39
CA ASP A 110 6.83 -18.80 38.60
C ASP A 110 5.89 -18.66 39.82
N LEU A 111 5.50 -19.83 40.34
CA LEU A 111 5.43 -20.28 41.73
C LEU A 111 5.51 -19.25 42.87
N ASN A 112 4.88 -18.09 42.75
CA ASN A 112 4.75 -17.12 43.86
C ASN A 112 3.42 -17.26 44.62
N HIS A 113 2.85 -18.47 44.66
CA HIS A 113 1.63 -18.78 45.43
C HIS A 113 1.91 -19.54 46.74
N ALA A 114 3.18 -19.85 47.04
CA ALA A 114 3.57 -20.54 48.28
C ALA A 114 3.89 -19.58 49.44
N ARG A 115 3.65 -18.27 49.28
CA ARG A 115 4.00 -17.24 50.29
C ARG A 115 2.81 -16.67 51.06
N ASP A 116 1.59 -17.13 50.79
CA ASP A 116 0.36 -16.58 51.37
C ASP A 116 -0.20 -17.37 52.56
N LEU A 117 0.43 -18.48 52.98
CA LEU A 117 -0.08 -19.32 54.08
C LEU A 117 0.63 -19.11 55.43
N ASN A 118 1.35 -17.99 55.63
CA ASN A 118 2.09 -17.75 56.88
C ASN A 118 1.90 -16.37 57.51
N HIS A 119 0.70 -15.80 57.47
CA HIS A 119 0.35 -14.69 58.36
C HIS A 119 -1.12 -14.76 58.79
N GLY A 120 -1.34 -14.99 60.09
CA GLY A 120 -2.63 -14.83 60.77
C GLY A 120 -2.96 -15.96 61.71
#